data_AF-A0A937CD13-F1
#
_entry.id   AF-A0A937CD13-F1
#
_cell.length_a   1.000
_cell.length_b   1.000
_cell.length_c   1.000
_cell.angle_alpha   90.00
_cell.angle_beta   90.00
_cell.angle_gamma   90.00
#
_symmetry.space_group_name_H-M   'P 1'
#
loop_
_entity.id
_entity.type
_entity.pdbx_description
1 polymer ?
#
loop_
_entity_poly.entity_id
_entity_poly.type
_entity_poly.pdbx_seq_one_letter_code
_entity_poly.pdbx_strand_id
1 'polypeptide(L)'
;MAQLSNITDDAVYSGTLTNTLSVTGTQLSMNGNLFRAVVTGDPCGSVNSDEVSLTVNPDPVVTLNATNSAINPSLQSVVTALVSPSGNYAYAWLNNNTLVSGANGSSYSATVDNLGSIRAIALNQTTGCTDTSDILGLGALQSTVLFIYPNPSNGIFR
;
A
#
# COMPACT_ATOMS: atom_id res chain seq x y z
N MET A 1 -23.90 5.16 -26.85
CA MET A 1 -23.30 6.46 -26.48
C MET A 1 -23.44 6.60 -24.98
N ALA A 2 -22.37 6.88 -24.24
CA ALA A 2 -22.49 7.18 -22.82
C ALA A 2 -23.33 8.45 -22.67
N GLN A 3 -24.41 8.37 -21.89
CA GLN A 3 -25.27 9.51 -21.62
C GLN A 3 -24.74 10.23 -20.38
N LEU A 4 -24.32 11.48 -20.54
CA LEU A 4 -23.89 12.35 -19.45
C LEU A 4 -25.13 13.01 -18.81
N SER A 5 -25.23 12.91 -17.50
CA SER A 5 -26.24 13.60 -16.69
C SER A 5 -25.64 14.81 -15.99
N ASN A 6 -26.43 15.87 -15.82
CA ASN A 6 -26.02 17.01 -15.01
C ASN A 6 -25.86 16.57 -13.55
N ILE A 7 -24.77 16.98 -12.94
CA ILE A 7 -24.49 16.81 -11.52
C ILE A 7 -24.93 18.07 -10.77
N THR A 8 -25.28 17.90 -9.50
CA THR A 8 -25.65 18.98 -8.58
C THR A 8 -24.75 18.95 -7.36
N ASP A 9 -24.60 20.08 -6.69
CA ASP A 9 -23.82 20.15 -5.46
C ASP A 9 -24.41 19.23 -4.37
N ASP A 10 -23.57 18.34 -3.83
CA ASP A 10 -23.89 17.39 -2.77
C ASP A 10 -22.62 17.09 -1.94
N ALA A 11 -22.57 15.94 -1.26
CA ALA A 11 -21.41 15.54 -0.46
C ALA A 11 -20.18 15.15 -1.31
N VAL A 12 -20.37 14.77 -2.57
CA VAL A 12 -19.32 14.30 -3.48
C VAL A 12 -18.89 15.42 -4.41
N TYR A 13 -19.85 16.19 -4.95
CA TYR A 13 -19.62 17.24 -5.93
C TYR A 13 -19.92 18.61 -5.35
N SER A 14 -19.08 19.61 -5.62
CA SER A 14 -19.37 21.00 -5.24
C SER A 14 -18.82 21.99 -6.26
N GLY A 15 -19.47 23.16 -6.37
CA GLY A 15 -19.08 24.19 -7.33
C GLY A 15 -19.58 23.92 -8.75
N THR A 16 -20.62 23.10 -8.94
CA THR A 16 -21.18 22.71 -10.25
C THR A 16 -21.66 23.87 -11.11
N LEU A 17 -21.96 25.03 -10.50
CA LEU A 17 -22.34 26.28 -11.18
C LEU A 17 -21.19 27.29 -11.30
N THR A 18 -19.97 26.90 -10.95
CA THR A 18 -18.77 27.75 -11.02
C THR A 18 -17.83 27.26 -12.12
N ASN A 19 -16.70 27.94 -12.30
CA ASN A 19 -15.65 27.50 -13.21
C ASN A 19 -14.83 26.30 -12.68
N THR A 20 -15.06 25.87 -11.43
CA THR A 20 -14.29 24.82 -10.77
C THR A 20 -15.22 23.82 -10.13
N LEU A 21 -15.18 22.57 -10.60
CA LEU A 21 -15.83 21.44 -9.94
C LEU A 21 -14.86 20.80 -8.96
N SER A 22 -15.25 20.71 -7.69
CA SER A 22 -14.53 19.91 -6.70
C SER A 22 -15.22 18.56 -6.52
N VAL A 23 -14.42 17.49 -6.56
CA VAL A 23 -14.88 16.12 -6.33
C VAL A 23 -14.17 15.58 -5.09
N THR A 24 -14.92 15.20 -4.07
CA THR A 24 -14.38 14.68 -2.81
C THR A 24 -14.91 13.27 -2.52
N GLY A 25 -14.21 12.51 -1.69
CA GLY A 25 -14.62 11.14 -1.34
C GLY A 25 -14.69 10.20 -2.54
N THR A 26 -13.78 10.35 -3.51
CA THR A 26 -13.78 9.57 -4.75
C THR A 26 -13.69 8.07 -4.47
N GLN A 27 -14.58 7.30 -5.08
CA GLN A 27 -14.63 5.84 -4.98
C GLN A 27 -14.16 5.19 -6.29
N LEU A 28 -13.71 3.94 -6.21
CA LEU A 28 -13.29 3.20 -7.41
C LEU A 28 -14.40 3.01 -8.45
N SER A 29 -15.65 3.02 -8.03
CA SER A 29 -16.82 3.02 -8.92
C SER A 29 -16.89 4.26 -9.82
N MET A 30 -16.20 5.34 -9.46
CA MET A 30 -16.13 6.58 -10.24
C MET A 30 -14.97 6.58 -11.24
N ASN A 31 -14.11 5.55 -11.23
CA ASN A 31 -13.01 5.45 -12.18
C ASN A 31 -13.54 5.32 -13.62
N GLY A 32 -13.04 6.17 -14.51
CA GLY A 32 -13.50 6.25 -15.90
C GLY A 32 -14.75 7.11 -16.10
N ASN A 33 -15.32 7.70 -15.04
CA ASN A 33 -16.40 8.69 -15.21
C ASN A 33 -15.92 9.84 -16.08
N LEU A 34 -16.75 10.23 -17.04
CA LEU A 34 -16.48 11.34 -17.93
C LEU A 34 -17.16 12.61 -17.40
N PHE A 35 -16.43 13.72 -17.45
CA PHE A 35 -16.90 15.04 -17.07
C PHE A 35 -16.79 15.97 -18.27
N ARG A 36 -17.79 16.85 -18.41
CA ARG A 36 -17.74 17.97 -19.34
C ARG A 36 -18.36 19.20 -18.68
N ALA A 37 -17.87 20.37 -19.03
CA ALA A 37 -18.52 21.62 -18.67
C ALA A 37 -19.60 21.97 -19.70
N VAL A 38 -20.71 22.53 -19.23
CA VAL A 38 -21.77 23.08 -20.08
C VAL A 38 -21.94 24.55 -19.73
N VAL A 39 -21.69 25.43 -20.69
CA VAL A 39 -21.85 26.88 -20.52
C VAL A 39 -23.13 27.30 -21.22
N THR A 40 -24.07 27.85 -20.46
CA THR A 40 -25.34 28.40 -20.96
C THR A 40 -25.30 29.92 -20.91
N GLY A 41 -25.76 30.56 -21.99
CA GLY A 41 -25.98 32.00 -22.05
C GLY A 41 -27.31 32.29 -22.71
N ASP A 42 -28.16 33.10 -22.10
CA ASP A 42 -29.42 33.57 -22.70
C ASP A 42 -29.13 34.83 -23.54
N PRO A 43 -29.56 34.94 -24.81
CA PRO A 43 -30.37 34.01 -25.63
C PRO A 43 -29.58 33.00 -26.48
N CYS A 44 -28.26 32.91 -26.27
CA CYS A 44 -27.31 32.19 -27.11
C CYS A 44 -27.31 30.65 -26.97
N GLY A 45 -28.09 30.07 -26.06
CA GLY A 45 -28.17 28.63 -25.84
C GLY A 45 -27.02 28.05 -25.01
N SER A 46 -26.64 26.80 -25.25
CA SER A 46 -25.61 26.07 -24.49
C SER A 46 -24.48 25.56 -25.39
N VAL A 47 -23.24 25.65 -24.91
CA VAL A 47 -22.04 25.04 -25.52
C VAL A 47 -21.42 24.06 -24.53
N ASN A 48 -20.97 22.90 -25.04
CA ASN A 48 -20.27 21.88 -24.26
C ASN A 48 -18.76 22.00 -24.47
N SER A 49 -17.98 21.73 -23.43
CA SER A 49 -16.54 21.47 -23.56
C SER A 49 -16.27 20.05 -24.11
N ASP A 50 -15.01 19.77 -24.38
CA ASP A 50 -14.51 18.40 -24.51
C ASP A 50 -14.70 17.62 -23.20
N GLU A 51 -14.72 16.29 -23.32
CA GLU A 51 -14.86 15.37 -22.19
C GLU A 51 -13.48 15.05 -21.57
N VAL A 52 -13.43 14.97 -20.24
CA VAL A 52 -12.27 14.53 -19.47
C VAL A 52 -12.63 13.33 -18.60
N SER A 53 -11.74 12.33 -18.51
CA SER A 53 -11.94 11.16 -17.67
C SER A 53 -11.36 11.36 -16.27
N LEU A 54 -12.14 10.99 -15.25
CA LEU A 54 -11.67 10.86 -13.88
C LEU A 54 -10.97 9.50 -13.72
N THR A 55 -9.72 9.54 -13.26
CA THR A 55 -8.98 8.32 -12.90
C THR A 55 -8.92 8.19 -11.39
N VAL A 56 -9.49 7.11 -10.84
CA VAL A 56 -9.41 6.76 -9.43
C VAL A 56 -8.61 5.47 -9.30
N ASN A 57 -7.51 5.53 -8.56
CA ASN A 57 -6.62 4.40 -8.38
C ASN A 57 -6.98 3.61 -7.11
N PRO A 58 -7.03 2.28 -7.16
CA PRO A 58 -7.25 1.46 -5.97
C PRO A 58 -6.07 1.54 -5.01
N ASP A 59 -6.38 1.51 -3.71
CA ASP A 59 -5.36 1.30 -2.70
C ASP A 59 -4.80 -0.13 -2.81
N PRO A 60 -3.49 -0.31 -2.59
CA PRO A 60 -2.92 -1.64 -2.54
C PRO A 60 -3.43 -2.40 -1.32
N VAL A 61 -3.45 -3.73 -1.43
CA VAL A 61 -3.68 -4.66 -0.33
C VAL A 61 -2.43 -5.52 -0.20
N VAL A 62 -1.77 -5.45 0.96
CA VAL A 62 -0.54 -6.19 1.24
C VAL A 62 -0.84 -7.39 2.13
N THR A 63 -0.57 -8.59 1.63
CA THR A 63 -0.65 -9.83 2.41
C THR A 63 0.74 -10.45 2.55
N LEU A 64 1.00 -11.06 3.70
CA LEU A 64 2.27 -11.71 3.98
C LEU A 64 2.14 -13.23 3.90
N ASN A 65 3.15 -13.87 3.31
CA ASN A 65 3.33 -15.31 3.37
C ASN A 65 4.75 -15.63 3.87
N ALA A 66 4.88 -16.66 4.71
CA ALA A 66 6.16 -17.11 5.24
C ALA A 66 6.47 -18.53 4.76
N THR A 67 7.72 -18.81 4.43
CA THR A 67 8.13 -20.20 4.18
C THR A 67 8.06 -21.07 5.44
N ASN A 68 8.34 -20.48 6.61
CA ASN A 68 8.27 -21.15 7.90
C ASN A 68 7.71 -20.19 8.97
N SER A 69 6.72 -20.63 9.75
CA SER A 69 6.17 -19.82 10.87
C SER A 69 6.98 -19.95 12.16
N ALA A 70 7.84 -20.96 12.24
CA ALA A 70 8.72 -21.18 13.37
C ALA A 70 10.14 -21.54 12.88
N ILE A 71 11.16 -20.94 13.51
CA ILE A 71 12.54 -20.96 13.03
C ILE A 71 13.48 -21.46 14.13
N ASN A 72 14.52 -22.21 13.77
CA ASN A 72 15.64 -22.55 14.65
C ASN A 72 16.95 -21.98 14.06
N PRO A 73 18.09 -21.99 14.77
CA PRO A 73 19.32 -21.37 14.26
C PRO A 73 19.88 -21.93 12.94
N SER A 74 19.45 -23.13 12.55
CA SER A 74 19.83 -23.77 11.27
C SER A 74 18.83 -23.51 10.13
N LEU A 75 17.72 -22.84 10.41
CA LEU A 75 16.64 -22.59 9.47
C LEU A 75 16.41 -21.08 9.33
N GLN A 76 15.92 -20.67 8.17
CA GLN A 76 15.51 -19.30 7.92
C GLN A 76 14.06 -19.30 7.44
N SER A 77 13.32 -18.24 7.75
CA SER A 77 12.05 -17.95 7.09
C SER A 77 12.21 -16.81 6.11
N VAL A 78 11.68 -17.00 4.90
CA VAL A 78 11.53 -15.91 3.93
C VAL A 78 10.08 -15.50 3.98
N VAL A 79 9.86 -14.25 4.39
CA VAL A 79 8.55 -13.61 4.36
C VAL A 79 8.43 -12.85 3.05
N THR A 80 7.37 -13.07 2.29
CA THR A 80 7.12 -12.40 1.01
C THR A 80 5.85 -11.58 1.11
N ALA A 81 5.93 -10.32 0.66
CA ALA A 81 4.80 -9.44 0.52
C ALA A 81 4.13 -9.66 -0.84
N LEU A 82 2.86 -10.03 -0.83
CA LEU A 82 2.01 -10.19 -1.99
C LEU A 82 1.06 -9.00 -2.05
N VAL A 83 1.19 -8.18 -3.10
CA VAL A 83 0.45 -6.93 -3.24
C VAL A 83 -0.56 -7.04 -4.38
N SER A 84 -1.80 -6.62 -4.13
CA SER A 84 -2.85 -6.49 -5.13
C SER A 84 -3.41 -5.06 -5.13
N PRO A 85 -3.66 -4.43 -6.30
CA PRO A 85 -3.37 -4.94 -7.64
C PRO A 85 -1.88 -4.97 -7.96
N SER A 86 -1.50 -5.62 -9.07
CA SER A 86 -0.12 -5.61 -9.54
C SER A 86 0.34 -4.20 -9.92
N GLY A 87 1.61 -3.91 -9.68
CA GLY A 87 2.16 -2.58 -9.87
C GLY A 87 3.63 -2.51 -9.49
N ASN A 88 4.19 -1.31 -9.59
CA ASN A 88 5.56 -1.03 -9.14
C ASN A 88 5.52 -0.50 -7.70
N TYR A 89 6.06 -1.28 -6.76
CA TYR A 89 6.01 -0.98 -5.34
C TYR A 89 7.41 -0.77 -4.76
N ALA A 90 7.55 0.25 -3.91
CA ALA A 90 8.63 0.35 -2.95
C ALA A 90 8.20 -0.29 -1.63
N TYR A 91 9.12 -0.99 -0.96
CA TYR A 91 8.82 -1.74 0.27
C TYR A 91 9.61 -1.18 1.45
N ALA A 92 9.00 -1.29 2.64
CA ALA A 92 9.68 -1.15 3.91
C ALA A 92 9.15 -2.22 4.87
N TRP A 93 10.01 -2.73 5.75
CA TRP A 93 9.61 -3.79 6.70
C TRP A 93 9.70 -3.29 8.14
N LEU A 94 8.72 -3.69 8.94
CA LEU A 94 8.70 -3.47 10.38
C LEU A 94 8.87 -4.81 11.10
N ASN A 95 9.73 -4.85 12.11
CA ASN A 95 9.79 -5.92 13.10
C ASN A 95 9.44 -5.34 14.47
N ASN A 96 8.40 -5.86 15.12
CA ASN A 96 7.88 -5.36 16.39
C ASN A 96 7.63 -3.84 16.33
N ASN A 97 7.00 -3.38 15.23
CA ASN A 97 6.71 -1.98 14.91
C ASN A 97 7.93 -1.06 14.74
N THR A 98 9.15 -1.62 14.71
CA THR A 98 10.38 -0.87 14.46
C THR A 98 10.82 -1.08 13.01
N LEU A 99 11.20 0.00 12.33
CA LEU A 99 11.68 -0.05 10.96
C LEU A 99 12.97 -0.84 10.84
N VAL A 100 12.99 -1.82 9.94
CA VAL A 100 14.17 -2.60 9.59
C VAL A 100 14.90 -1.89 8.45
N SER A 101 15.96 -1.16 8.78
CA SER A 101 16.77 -0.43 7.80
C SER A 101 17.35 -1.38 6.75
N GLY A 102 17.25 -1.00 5.47
CA GLY A 102 17.79 -1.74 4.33
C GLY A 102 16.89 -2.87 3.80
N ALA A 103 15.80 -3.22 4.49
CA ALA A 103 14.80 -4.14 3.98
C ALA A 103 13.85 -3.40 3.02
N ASN A 104 14.26 -3.28 1.75
CA ASN A 104 13.50 -2.54 0.71
C ASN A 104 12.95 -3.44 -0.41
N GLY A 105 13.16 -4.76 -0.30
CA GLY A 105 12.67 -5.73 -1.27
C GLY A 105 11.26 -6.21 -0.97
N SER A 106 10.64 -6.90 -1.93
CA SER A 106 9.35 -7.59 -1.77
C SER A 106 9.41 -8.78 -0.81
N SER A 107 10.60 -9.14 -0.33
CA SER A 107 10.81 -10.22 0.62
C SER A 107 11.74 -9.79 1.75
N TYR A 108 11.49 -10.36 2.93
CA TYR A 108 12.25 -10.18 4.14
C TYR A 108 12.76 -11.53 4.67
N SER A 109 14.05 -11.56 4.97
CA SER A 109 14.77 -12.74 5.45
C SER A 109 14.86 -12.70 6.97
N ALA A 110 14.10 -13.55 7.66
CA ALA A 110 14.07 -13.63 9.11
C ALA A 110 14.88 -14.82 9.63
N THR A 111 15.72 -14.56 10.64
CA THR A 111 16.47 -15.56 11.42
C THR A 111 15.98 -15.55 12.87
N VAL A 112 16.55 -16.42 13.70
CA VAL A 112 16.26 -16.44 15.16
C VAL A 112 16.55 -15.11 15.86
N ASP A 113 17.42 -14.27 15.29
CA ASP A 113 17.76 -12.95 15.84
C ASP A 113 16.68 -11.89 15.59
N ASN A 114 15.77 -12.15 14.64
CA ASN A 114 14.76 -11.20 14.17
C ASN A 114 13.34 -11.77 14.25
N LEU A 115 13.08 -12.63 15.23
CA LEU A 115 11.75 -13.12 15.53
C LEU A 115 10.85 -12.00 16.05
N GLY A 116 9.54 -12.20 15.92
CA GLY A 116 8.54 -11.23 16.38
C GLY A 116 7.40 -11.01 15.40
N SER A 117 6.83 -9.82 15.48
CA SER A 117 5.70 -9.39 14.67
C SER A 117 6.19 -8.64 13.44
N ILE A 118 6.09 -9.28 12.27
CA ILE A 118 6.53 -8.74 10.98
C ILE A 118 5.36 -8.06 10.28
N ARG A 119 5.61 -6.87 9.73
CA ARG A 119 4.70 -6.16 8.81
C ARG A 119 5.50 -5.66 7.60
N ALA A 120 4.86 -5.59 6.44
CA ALA A 120 5.39 -4.90 5.27
C ALA A 120 4.54 -3.66 4.97
N ILE A 121 5.21 -2.57 4.59
CA ILE A 121 4.61 -1.38 4.02
C ILE A 121 4.92 -1.41 2.53
N ALA A 122 3.90 -1.28 1.68
CA ALA A 122 4.07 -1.14 0.24
C ALA A 122 3.57 0.24 -0.20
N LEU A 123 4.38 0.92 -1.01
CA LEU A 123 4.06 2.20 -1.64
C LEU A 123 4.01 2.02 -3.16
N ASN A 124 2.85 2.25 -3.77
CA ASN A 124 2.73 2.25 -5.22
C ASN A 124 3.44 3.49 -5.79
N GLN A 125 4.51 3.29 -6.55
CA GLN A 125 5.33 4.38 -7.07
C GLN A 125 4.67 5.16 -8.23
N THR A 126 3.58 4.65 -8.78
CA THR A 126 2.82 5.30 -9.85
C THR A 126 1.68 6.15 -9.28
N THR A 127 0.96 5.63 -8.29
CA THR A 127 -0.25 6.28 -7.76
C THR A 127 0.00 7.01 -6.44
N GLY A 128 1.08 6.70 -5.73
CA GLY A 128 1.37 7.22 -4.40
C GLY A 128 0.56 6.57 -3.27
N CYS A 129 -0.38 5.66 -3.59
CA CYS A 129 -1.15 4.92 -2.59
C CYS A 129 -0.24 3.97 -1.79
N THR A 130 -0.52 3.82 -0.50
CA THR A 130 0.25 2.96 0.40
C THR A 130 -0.66 2.11 1.26
N ASP A 131 -0.20 0.90 1.59
CA ASP A 131 -0.85 0.02 2.54
C ASP A 131 0.20 -0.66 3.43
N THR A 132 -0.23 -1.04 4.63
CA THR A 132 0.58 -1.79 5.59
C THR A 132 -0.11 -3.10 5.90
N SER A 133 0.59 -4.21 5.66
CA SER A 133 0.06 -5.55 5.90
C SER A 133 -0.40 -5.77 7.33
N ASP A 134 -1.23 -6.81 7.51
CA ASP A 134 -1.44 -7.41 8.82
C ASP A 134 -0.14 -7.95 9.44
N ILE A 135 -0.20 -8.27 10.74
CA ILE A 135 0.92 -8.84 11.47
C ILE A 135 1.08 -10.31 11.11
N LEU A 136 2.29 -10.68 10.67
CA LEU A 136 2.73 -12.05 10.61
C LEU A 136 3.66 -12.34 11.80
N GLY A 137 3.24 -13.25 12.69
CA GLY A 137 4.05 -13.70 13.82
C GLY A 137 5.05 -14.77 13.42
N LEU A 138 6.34 -14.57 13.73
CA LEU A 138 7.39 -15.57 13.60
C LEU A 138 7.89 -15.99 14.99
N GLY A 139 7.77 -17.29 15.28
CA GLY A 139 8.20 -17.89 16.55
C GLY A 139 9.52 -18.67 16.45
N ALA A 140 10.06 -19.06 17.59
CA ALA A 140 11.15 -20.03 17.66
C ALA A 140 10.57 -21.45 17.66
N LEU A 141 11.16 -22.37 16.88
CA LEU A 141 10.98 -23.80 17.08
C LEU A 141 11.62 -24.19 18.42
N GLN A 142 10.90 -24.92 19.28
CA GLN A 142 11.50 -25.47 20.50
C GLN A 142 12.67 -26.38 20.11
N SER A 143 13.88 -25.98 20.49
CA SER A 143 15.09 -26.78 20.35
C SER A 143 15.47 -27.32 21.73
N THR A 144 15.68 -28.63 21.83
CA THR A 144 16.28 -29.29 23.00
C THR A 144 17.80 -29.05 23.09
N VAL A 145 18.38 -28.37 22.11
CA VAL A 145 19.79 -27.99 22.05
C VAL A 145 19.93 -26.50 22.38
N LEU A 146 20.65 -26.19 23.46
CA LEU A 146 21.01 -24.84 23.87
C LEU A 146 22.19 -24.35 23.02
N PHE A 147 21.96 -23.36 22.16
CA PHE A 147 23.01 -22.70 21.41
C PHE A 147 23.54 -21.52 22.21
N ILE A 148 24.75 -21.66 22.76
CA ILE A 148 25.47 -20.54 23.39
C ILE A 148 26.34 -19.90 22.31
N TYR A 149 25.96 -18.71 21.86
CA TYR A 149 26.86 -17.86 21.08
C TYR A 149 27.83 -17.18 22.03
N PRO A 150 29.15 -17.41 21.92
CA PRO A 150 30.11 -16.62 22.67
C PRO A 150 29.97 -15.16 22.22
N ASN A 151 29.68 -14.26 23.16
CA ASN A 151 29.80 -12.82 22.92
C ASN A 151 31.29 -12.53 22.68
N PRO A 152 31.74 -12.23 21.45
CA PRO A 152 33.16 -12.08 21.19
C PRO A 152 33.63 -10.76 21.80
N SER A 153 34.23 -10.81 22.98
CA SER A 153 34.95 -9.68 23.57
C SER A 153 36.31 -9.51 22.90
N ASN A 154 36.38 -9.38 21.57
CA ASN A 154 37.61 -9.10 20.79
C ASN A 154 38.90 -9.85 21.24
N GLY A 155 38.79 -11.04 21.83
CA GLY A 155 39.92 -11.78 22.38
C GLY A 155 40.66 -11.12 23.57
N ILE A 156 40.08 -10.13 24.26
CA ILE A 156 40.70 -9.54 25.46
C ILE A 156 40.13 -10.22 26.71
N PHE A 157 40.88 -11.18 27.25
CA PHE A 157 40.73 -11.66 28.62
C PHE A 157 41.76 -10.89 29.48
N ARG A 158 41.28 -10.04 30.40
CA ARG A 158 42.14 -9.42 31.43
C ARG A 158 42.17 -10.28 32.68
#